data_AF-E2BMF0-F1
#
_entry.id   AF-E2BMF0-F1
#
_cell.length_a   1.000
_cell.length_b   1.000
_cell.length_c   1.000
_cell.angle_alpha   90.00
_cell.angle_beta   90.00
_cell.angle_gamma   90.00
#
_symmetry.space_group_name_H-M   'P 1'
#
loop_
_entity.id
_entity.type
_entity.pdbx_description
1 polymer ?
#
loop_
_entity_poly.entity_id
_entity_poly.type
_entity_poly.pdbx_seq_one_letter_code
_entity_poly.pdbx_strand_id
1 'polypeptide(L)'
;FNPNICHFCKKEPELGERNNICPSCNMILYCSSEHELSDKVNHQQICGILKTLLRKHIELSQTSNLLHDNWIRSRKHLLHLVKMELQRDMKPYEIQMIMLTKKCFICYEQHNLQTCIVCYSVNYCSQHEAAYKVWHSPKCETLK
;
A
#
# COMPACT_ATOMS: atom_id res chain seq x y z
N PHE A 1 10.77 -1.02 -0.40
CA PHE A 1 9.48 -1.31 -1.05
C PHE A 1 8.77 0.01 -1.31
N ASN A 2 8.07 0.16 -2.43
CA ASN A 2 7.20 1.29 -2.70
C ASN A 2 5.85 0.72 -3.20
N PRO A 3 4.71 1.06 -2.56
CA PRO A 3 3.39 0.51 -2.91
C PRO A 3 2.85 1.03 -4.27
N ASN A 4 3.50 2.04 -4.85
CA ASN A 4 3.03 2.77 -6.01
C ASN A 4 3.76 2.39 -7.32
N ILE A 5 4.77 1.52 -7.24
CA ILE A 5 5.51 1.01 -8.40
C ILE A 5 5.41 -0.51 -8.46
N CYS A 6 5.79 -1.11 -9.58
CA CYS A 6 5.73 -2.56 -9.72
C CYS A 6 6.60 -3.26 -8.66
N HIS A 7 6.01 -4.16 -7.89
CA HIS A 7 6.75 -4.94 -6.90
C HIS A 7 7.77 -5.89 -7.51
N PHE A 8 7.55 -6.36 -8.74
CA PHE A 8 8.47 -7.27 -9.39
C PHE A 8 9.63 -6.52 -10.07
N CYS A 9 9.36 -5.76 -11.13
CA CYS A 9 10.40 -5.10 -11.93
C CYS A 9 10.86 -3.73 -11.38
N LYS A 10 10.22 -3.21 -10.32
CA LYS A 10 10.51 -1.92 -9.69
C LYS A 10 10.37 -0.70 -10.61
N LYS A 11 9.73 -0.84 -11.77
CA LYS A 11 9.44 0.26 -12.68
C LYS A 11 8.13 0.94 -12.31
N GLU A 12 8.06 2.22 -12.67
CA GLU A 12 6.84 3.02 -12.62
C GLU A 12 5.77 2.41 -13.54
N PRO A 13 4.50 2.38 -13.11
CA PRO A 13 3.41 1.92 -13.96
C PRO A 13 3.20 2.86 -15.14
N GLU A 14 2.96 2.27 -16.32
CA GLU A 14 2.65 3.03 -17.53
C GLU A 14 1.24 3.66 -17.44
N LEU A 15 1.12 4.90 -17.91
CA LEU A 15 -0.15 5.63 -17.91
C LEU A 15 -1.09 5.04 -18.96
N GLY A 16 -2.28 4.60 -18.53
CA GLY A 16 -3.31 4.03 -19.41
C GLY A 16 -3.33 2.51 -19.49
N GLU A 17 -2.33 1.81 -18.93
CA GLU A 17 -2.37 0.36 -18.78
C GLU A 17 -3.17 -0.07 -17.54
N ARG A 18 -3.73 -1.28 -17.58
CA ARG A 18 -4.39 -1.90 -16.42
C ARG A 18 -3.31 -2.33 -15.41
N ASN A 19 -2.94 -1.39 -14.54
CA ASN A 19 -2.12 -1.69 -13.37
C ASN A 19 -2.91 -2.55 -12.39
N ASN A 20 -2.34 -3.70 -12.05
CA ASN A 20 -3.01 -4.68 -11.19
C ASN A 20 -2.53 -4.47 -9.76
N ILE A 21 -3.34 -3.81 -8.96
CA ILE A 21 -3.23 -3.95 -7.51
C ILE A 21 -3.76 -5.35 -7.17
N CYS A 22 -3.02 -6.14 -6.38
CA CYS A 22 -3.44 -7.49 -5.99
C CYS A 22 -4.87 -7.45 -5.42
N PRO A 23 -5.87 -8.06 -6.07
CA PRO A 23 -7.28 -7.87 -5.72
C PRO A 23 -7.67 -8.54 -4.40
N SER A 24 -6.81 -9.41 -3.86
CA SER A 24 -7.07 -10.11 -2.61
C SER A 24 -6.66 -9.33 -1.37
N CYS A 25 -5.53 -8.60 -1.42
CA CYS A 25 -5.02 -7.86 -0.27
C CYS A 25 -4.97 -6.35 -0.47
N ASN A 26 -5.03 -5.85 -1.71
CA ASN A 26 -4.91 -4.45 -2.09
C ASN A 26 -3.59 -3.76 -1.67
N MET A 27 -2.53 -4.52 -1.38
CA MET A 27 -1.27 -3.98 -0.83
C MET A 27 -0.12 -3.86 -1.85
N ILE A 28 -0.14 -4.66 -2.92
CA ILE A 28 0.96 -4.75 -3.90
C ILE A 28 0.47 -4.33 -5.28
N LEU A 29 1.27 -3.52 -5.97
CA LEU A 29 1.05 -3.13 -7.35
C LEU A 29 1.95 -3.94 -8.29
N TYR A 30 1.38 -4.43 -9.38
CA TYR A 30 2.08 -5.02 -10.52
C TYR A 30 1.73 -4.23 -11.78
N CYS A 31 2.72 -3.96 -12.64
CA CYS A 31 2.46 -3.31 -13.93
C CYS A 31 1.89 -4.28 -14.98
N SER A 32 1.92 -5.60 -14.75
CA SER A 32 1.36 -6.60 -15.66
C SER A 32 0.90 -7.85 -14.92
N SER A 33 -0.02 -8.60 -15.54
CA SER A 33 -0.46 -9.91 -15.03
C SER A 33 0.70 -10.92 -14.99
N GLU A 34 1.68 -10.82 -15.87
CA GLU A 34 2.87 -11.67 -15.88
C GLU A 34 3.70 -11.50 -14.60
N HIS A 35 3.93 -10.25 -14.18
CA HIS A 35 4.64 -9.95 -12.94
C HIS A 35 3.86 -10.38 -11.70
N GLU A 36 2.53 -10.25 -11.72
CA GLU A 36 1.68 -10.78 -10.65
C GLU A 36 1.79 -12.31 -10.56
N LEU A 37 1.73 -13.02 -11.68
CA LEU A 37 1.86 -14.48 -11.74
C LEU A 37 3.24 -14.95 -11.28
N SER A 38 4.29 -14.22 -11.65
CA SER A 38 5.68 -14.51 -11.27
C SER A 38 5.90 -14.35 -9.75
N ASP A 39 5.27 -13.34 -9.11
CA ASP A 39 5.37 -13.16 -7.66
C ASP A 39 4.37 -14.01 -6.85
N LYS A 40 3.39 -14.65 -7.52
CA LYS A 40 2.29 -15.39 -6.88
C LYS A 40 2.78 -16.36 -5.80
N VAL A 41 3.80 -17.17 -6.08
CA VAL A 41 4.32 -18.16 -5.11
C VAL A 41 4.90 -17.48 -3.88
N ASN A 42 5.59 -16.36 -4.04
CA ASN A 42 6.18 -15.60 -2.94
C ASN A 42 5.11 -14.85 -2.13
N HIS A 43 4.07 -14.34 -2.79
CA HIS A 43 3.04 -13.50 -2.19
C HIS A 43 1.86 -14.28 -1.58
N GLN A 44 1.52 -15.45 -2.13
CA GLN A 44 0.25 -16.15 -1.85
C GLN A 44 -0.01 -16.41 -0.36
N GLN A 45 1.02 -16.84 0.38
CA GLN A 45 0.87 -17.18 1.79
C GLN A 45 0.46 -15.96 2.63
N ILE A 46 1.22 -14.86 2.54
CA ILE A 46 0.89 -13.63 3.28
C ILE A 46 -0.40 -12.98 2.75
N CYS A 47 -0.65 -13.06 1.44
CA CYS A 47 -1.86 -12.53 0.83
C CYS A 47 -3.12 -13.18 1.43
N GLY A 48 -3.11 -14.51 1.60
CA GLY A 48 -4.20 -15.26 2.22
C GLY A 48 -4.45 -14.83 3.67
N ILE A 49 -3.37 -14.70 4.46
CA ILE A 49 -3.46 -14.24 5.86
C ILE A 49 -4.04 -12.83 5.93
N LEU A 50 -3.51 -11.89 5.13
CA LEU A 50 -3.98 -10.50 5.09
C LEU A 50 -5.46 -10.42 4.69
N LYS A 51 -5.87 -11.18 3.67
CA LYS A 51 -7.28 -11.24 3.23
C LYS A 51 -8.21 -11.67 4.37
N THR A 52 -7.81 -12.68 5.15
CA THR A 52 -8.59 -13.16 6.29
C THR A 52 -8.62 -12.13 7.42
N LEU A 53 -7.46 -11.59 7.80
CA LEU A 53 -7.36 -10.63 8.91
C LEU A 53 -8.10 -9.32 8.62
N LEU A 54 -7.97 -8.76 7.41
CA LEU A 54 -8.64 -7.51 7.05
C LEU A 54 -10.16 -7.65 6.95
N ARG A 55 -10.67 -8.86 6.69
CA ARG A 55 -12.11 -9.16 6.75
C ARG A 55 -12.62 -9.30 8.18
N LYS A 56 -11.81 -9.89 9.07
CA LYS A 56 -12.14 -10.08 10.49
C LYS A 56 -12.03 -8.80 11.29
N HIS A 57 -11.08 -7.94 10.94
CA HIS A 57 -10.73 -6.69 11.62
C HIS A 57 -10.93 -5.51 10.69
N ILE A 58 -12.19 -5.13 10.46
CA ILE A 58 -12.57 -4.08 9.51
C ILE A 58 -11.92 -2.73 9.88
N GLU A 59 -11.71 -2.48 11.18
CA GLU A 59 -11.00 -1.31 11.71
C GLU A 59 -9.55 -1.19 11.21
N LEU A 60 -8.92 -2.29 10.80
CA LEU A 60 -7.58 -2.27 10.20
C LEU A 60 -7.60 -1.87 8.73
N SER A 61 -8.76 -1.90 8.08
CA SER A 61 -8.96 -1.36 6.73
C SER A 61 -9.49 0.08 6.74
N GLN A 62 -10.27 0.45 7.77
CA GLN A 62 -10.93 1.75 7.90
C GLN A 62 -10.14 2.71 8.79
N THR A 63 -9.08 3.31 8.23
CA THR A 63 -8.18 4.20 8.98
C THR A 63 -8.41 5.69 8.73
N SER A 64 -9.55 6.03 8.13
CA SER A 64 -9.89 7.41 7.78
C SER A 64 -9.95 8.31 9.03
N ASN A 65 -9.33 9.48 8.94
CA ASN A 65 -9.27 10.50 9.99
C ASN A 65 -8.60 10.03 11.30
N LEU A 66 -7.81 8.96 11.26
CA LEU A 66 -6.95 8.61 12.39
C LEU A 66 -5.84 9.65 12.56
N LEU A 67 -5.52 9.95 13.81
CA LEU A 67 -4.26 10.60 14.16
C LEU A 67 -3.08 9.73 13.69
N HIS A 68 -1.95 10.36 13.37
CA HIS A 68 -0.76 9.68 12.87
C HIS A 68 -0.34 8.47 13.74
N ASP A 69 -0.28 8.66 15.05
CA ASP A 69 0.12 7.61 15.99
C ASP A 69 -0.88 6.45 16.04
N ASN A 70 -2.17 6.74 15.88
CA ASN A 70 -3.21 5.71 15.82
C ASN A 70 -3.08 4.90 14.53
N TRP A 71 -2.76 5.55 13.40
CA TRP A 71 -2.48 4.85 12.15
C TRP A 71 -1.26 3.93 12.30
N ILE A 72 -0.14 4.43 12.85
CA ILE A 72 1.07 3.63 13.11
C ILE A 72 0.73 2.44 14.02
N ARG A 73 -0.03 2.67 15.09
CA ARG A 73 -0.45 1.61 16.01
C ARG A 73 -1.28 0.55 15.29
N SER A 74 -2.19 0.95 14.40
CA SER A 74 -2.96 0.00 13.58
C SER A 74 -2.07 -0.86 12.69
N ARG A 75 -1.02 -0.28 12.06
CA ARG A 75 -0.09 -1.03 11.21
C ARG A 75 0.76 -2.01 12.02
N LYS A 76 1.24 -1.58 13.19
CA LYS A 76 1.96 -2.46 14.13
C LYS A 76 1.08 -3.59 14.64
N HIS A 77 -0.20 -3.33 14.89
CA HIS A 77 -1.16 -4.35 15.29
C HIS A 77 -1.40 -5.38 14.17
N LEU A 78 -1.67 -4.92 12.94
CA LEU A 78 -1.81 -5.81 11.79
C LEU A 78 -0.53 -6.64 11.56
N LEU A 79 0.65 -6.01 11.66
CA LEU A 79 1.93 -6.70 11.53
C LEU A 79 2.10 -7.79 12.60
N HIS A 80 1.70 -7.51 13.84
CA HIS A 80 1.74 -8.50 14.92
C HIS A 80 0.81 -9.69 14.64
N LEU A 81 -0.43 -9.43 14.21
CA LEU A 81 -1.37 -10.49 13.85
C LEU A 81 -0.84 -11.36 12.70
N VAL A 82 -0.29 -10.74 11.65
CA VAL A 82 0.32 -11.49 10.53
C VAL A 82 1.49 -12.34 11.01
N LYS A 83 2.35 -11.83 11.90
CA LYS A 83 3.46 -12.61 12.48
C LYS A 83 3.01 -13.81 13.28
N MET A 84 1.84 -13.73 13.93
CA MET A 84 1.31 -14.85 14.72
C MET A 84 0.74 -15.96 13.83
N GLU A 85 0.15 -15.60 12.68
CA GLU A 85 -0.44 -16.54 11.73
C GLU A 85 0.60 -17.12 10.76
N LEU A 86 1.68 -16.37 10.47
CA LEU A 86 2.70 -16.79 9.53
C LEU A 86 3.67 -17.78 10.19
N GLN A 87 3.66 -19.04 9.73
CA GLN A 87 4.49 -20.13 10.27
C GLN A 87 5.98 -20.06 9.85
N ARG A 88 6.47 -18.88 9.50
CA ARG A 88 7.85 -18.62 9.11
C ARG A 88 8.20 -17.16 9.40
N ASP A 89 9.48 -16.85 9.32
CA ASP A 89 9.91 -15.46 9.36
C ASP A 89 9.34 -14.65 8.20
N MET A 90 8.98 -13.41 8.52
CA MET A 90 8.55 -12.44 7.52
C MET A 90 9.73 -11.95 6.71
N LYS A 91 9.56 -11.91 5.39
CA LYS A 91 10.52 -11.28 4.48
C LYS A 91 10.49 -9.75 4.68
N PRO A 92 11.59 -9.03 4.41
CA PRO A 92 11.62 -7.57 4.59
C PRO A 92 10.49 -6.82 3.84
N TYR A 93 10.16 -7.23 2.62
CA TYR A 93 9.09 -6.58 1.87
C TYR A 93 7.69 -6.85 2.45
N GLU A 94 7.49 -7.96 3.15
CA GLU A 94 6.22 -8.32 3.79
C GLU A 94 5.94 -7.42 5.00
N ILE A 95 7.00 -7.06 5.73
CA ILE A 95 6.92 -6.06 6.78
C ILE A 95 6.63 -4.68 6.17
N GLN A 96 7.39 -4.33 5.11
CA GLN A 96 7.27 -3.03 4.46
C GLN A 96 5.90 -2.82 3.80
N MET A 97 5.30 -3.83 3.16
CA MET A 97 3.98 -3.68 2.52
C MET A 97 2.86 -3.38 3.54
N ILE A 98 2.98 -3.86 4.77
CA ILE A 98 2.03 -3.54 5.86
C ILE A 98 2.28 -2.14 6.39
N MET A 99 3.55 -1.82 6.68
CA MET A 99 3.93 -0.55 7.31
C MET A 99 3.87 0.65 6.37
N LEU A 100 4.05 0.43 5.07
CA LEU A 100 4.10 1.44 4.02
C LEU A 100 2.91 1.32 3.05
N THR A 101 1.80 0.72 3.49
CA THR A 101 0.58 0.62 2.68
C THR A 101 0.13 1.98 2.16
N LYS A 102 -0.54 1.98 1.00
CA LYS A 102 -1.10 3.22 0.43
C LYS A 102 -2.06 3.86 1.42
N LYS A 103 -1.85 5.15 1.69
CA LYS A 103 -2.73 5.97 2.52
C LYS A 103 -2.76 7.40 2.02
N CYS A 104 -3.89 8.09 2.12
CA CYS A 104 -3.94 9.54 1.90
C CYS A 104 -2.99 10.20 2.89
N PHE A 105 -2.06 11.02 2.40
CA PHE A 105 -1.03 11.60 3.26
C PHE A 105 -1.61 12.48 4.38
N ILE A 106 -2.79 13.06 4.18
CA ILE A 106 -3.52 13.90 5.15
C ILE A 106 -4.40 13.06 6.09
N CYS A 107 -5.42 12.37 5.57
CA CYS A 107 -6.44 11.72 6.41
C CYS A 107 -6.25 10.21 6.63
N TYR A 108 -5.19 9.61 6.10
CA TYR A 108 -4.91 8.18 6.25
C TYR A 108 -5.98 7.22 5.70
N GLU A 109 -6.92 7.71 4.88
CA GLU A 109 -7.80 6.87 4.05
C GLU A 109 -6.97 5.92 3.18
N GLN A 110 -7.37 4.66 3.05
CA GLN A 110 -6.63 3.65 2.27
C GLN A 110 -7.29 3.32 0.94
N HIS A 111 -8.53 3.77 0.72
CA HIS A 111 -9.31 3.49 -0.48
C HIS A 111 -9.39 4.69 -1.43
N ASN A 112 -9.62 4.40 -2.72
CA ASN A 112 -9.88 5.43 -3.75
C ASN A 112 -8.83 6.54 -3.79
N LEU A 113 -7.56 6.15 -3.73
CA LEU A 113 -6.41 7.05 -3.67
C LEU A 113 -5.87 7.31 -5.07
N GLN A 114 -5.44 8.55 -5.28
CA GLN A 114 -4.59 8.97 -6.39
C GLN A 114 -3.13 8.96 -5.92
N THR A 115 -2.23 8.60 -6.82
CA THR A 115 -0.79 8.58 -6.59
C THR A 115 -0.14 9.74 -7.34
N CYS A 116 0.83 10.41 -6.73
CA CYS A 116 1.70 11.35 -7.45
C CYS A 116 2.49 10.62 -8.54
N ILE A 117 2.21 10.91 -9.81
CA ILE A 117 2.90 10.29 -10.97
C ILE A 117 4.29 10.86 -11.24
N VAL A 118 4.72 11.86 -10.48
CA VAL A 118 6.07 12.43 -10.60
C VAL A 118 7.03 11.70 -9.67
N CYS A 119 6.72 11.57 -8.38
CA CYS A 119 7.62 10.93 -7.41
C CYS A 119 7.21 9.51 -6.99
N TYR A 120 5.95 9.11 -7.21
CA TYR A 120 5.38 7.84 -6.72
C TYR A 120 5.53 7.61 -5.20
N SER A 121 5.80 8.66 -4.42
CA SER A 121 6.02 8.56 -2.96
C SER A 121 4.82 9.00 -2.13
N VAL A 122 3.85 9.69 -2.73
CA VAL A 122 2.70 10.27 -2.03
C VAL A 122 1.39 9.84 -2.67
N ASN A 123 0.40 9.55 -1.82
CA ASN A 123 -0.97 9.24 -2.20
C ASN A 123 -1.94 10.22 -1.55
N TYR A 124 -3.04 10.57 -2.22
CA TYR A 124 -4.08 11.47 -1.72
C TYR A 124 -5.47 11.01 -2.15
N CYS A 125 -6.50 11.29 -1.33
CA CYS A 125 -7.89 11.06 -1.73
C CYS A 125 -8.46 12.30 -2.44
N SER A 126 -9.60 12.15 -3.10
CA SER A 126 -10.28 13.24 -3.84
C SER A 126 -10.56 14.46 -2.97
N GLN A 127 -10.95 14.26 -1.71
CA GLN A 127 -11.20 15.35 -0.75
C GLN A 127 -9.95 16.20 -0.45
N HIS A 128 -8.77 15.62 -0.62
CA HIS A 128 -7.49 16.26 -0.29
C HIS A 128 -6.66 16.63 -1.52
N GLU A 129 -7.23 16.59 -2.73
CA GLU A 129 -6.52 16.94 -3.96
C GLU A 129 -6.06 18.41 -3.99
N ALA A 130 -6.91 19.35 -3.58
CA ALA A 130 -6.54 20.77 -3.56
C ALA A 130 -5.38 21.03 -2.58
N ALA A 131 -5.46 20.45 -1.37
CA ALA A 131 -4.39 20.54 -0.38
C ALA A 131 -3.10 19.88 -0.89
N TYR A 132 -3.20 18.71 -1.52
CA TYR A 132 -2.07 18.04 -2.16
C TYR A 132 -1.31 18.94 -3.13
N LYS A 133 -2.01 19.64 -4.04
CA LYS A 133 -1.38 20.53 -5.04
C LYS A 133 -0.57 21.65 -4.38
N VAL A 134 -1.04 22.18 -3.25
CA VAL A 134 -0.35 23.25 -2.50
C VAL A 134 0.86 22.70 -1.72
N TRP A 135 0.69 21.61 -0.99
CA TRP A 135 1.69 21.15 -0.01
C TRP A 135 2.76 20.23 -0.59
N HIS A 136 2.42 19.43 -1.61
CA HIS A 136 3.35 18.44 -2.18
C HIS A 136 4.09 18.94 -3.41
N SER A 137 3.39 19.62 -4.33
CA SER A 137 3.96 20.02 -5.63
C SER A 137 5.31 20.76 -5.52
N PRO A 138 5.52 21.69 -4.57
CA PRO A 138 6.78 22.44 -4.47
C PRO A 138 8.00 21.60 -4.08
N LYS A 139 7.81 20.44 -3.44
CA LYS A 139 8.89 19.56 -2.96
C LYS A 139 8.92 18.21 -3.68
N CYS A 140 8.06 18.01 -4.66
CA CYS A 140 7.81 16.72 -5.28
C CYS A 140 9.09 16.07 -5.84
N GLU A 141 9.89 16.84 -6.58
CA GLU A 141 11.11 16.33 -7.23
C GLU A 141 12.19 15.88 -6.24
N THR A 142 12.18 16.43 -5.02
CA THR A 142 13.13 16.06 -3.95
C THR A 142 12.78 14.73 -3.26
N LEU A 143 11.65 14.11 -3.63
CA LEU A 143 11.11 12.89 -3.02
C LEU A 143 11.21 11.66 -3.96
N LYS A 144 11.94 11.77 -5.07
CA LYS A 144 12.32 10.65 -5.93
C LYS A 144 13.43 9.80 -5.30
#